data_AF-A0A7C1B7E2-F1
#
_entry.id   AF-A0A7C1B7E2-F1
#
_cell.length_a   1.000
_cell.length_b   1.000
_cell.length_c   1.000
_cell.angle_alpha   90.00
_cell.angle_beta   90.00
_cell.angle_gamma   90.00
#
_symmetry.space_group_name_H-M   'P 1'
#
loop_
_entity.id
_entity.type
_entity.pdbx_description
1 polymer ?
#
loop_
_entity_poly.entity_id
_entity_poly.type
_entity_poly.pdbx_seq_one_letter_code
_entity_poly.pdbx_strand_id
1 'polypeptide(L)'
;MVQDTMTPIERYEAVLNKNSVDRVPVTPLTQTGTVDLMKASGAYWPEAQIEADKIVKLAWAAYEVAGLEGVRAPFYIYAEAVACGATLTKWK
;
A
#
# COMPACT_ATOMS: atom_id res chain seq x y z
N MET A 1 1.87 -20.47 -20.46
CA MET A 1 2.02 -19.25 -19.64
C MET A 1 1.28 -18.15 -20.37
N VAL A 2 0.17 -17.64 -19.84
CA VAL A 2 -0.47 -16.46 -20.43
C VAL A 2 0.51 -15.31 -20.26
N GLN A 3 0.90 -14.69 -21.36
CA GLN A 3 1.78 -13.54 -21.34
C GLN A 3 0.96 -12.34 -20.84
N ASP A 4 1.43 -11.67 -19.78
CA ASP A 4 0.81 -10.42 -19.32
C ASP A 4 0.89 -9.40 -20.46
N THR A 5 -0.26 -8.93 -20.94
CA THR A 5 -0.36 -7.93 -22.02
C THR A 5 -0.72 -6.55 -21.49
N MET A 6 -1.09 -6.44 -20.22
CA MET A 6 -1.41 -5.19 -19.53
C MET A 6 -0.40 -4.92 -18.42
N THR A 7 -0.07 -3.65 -18.21
CA THR A 7 0.62 -3.19 -17.00
C THR A 7 -0.31 -3.30 -15.78
N PRO A 8 0.24 -3.32 -14.55
CA PRO A 8 -0.57 -3.31 -13.31
C PRO A 8 -1.64 -2.21 -13.27
N ILE A 9 -1.30 -0.99 -13.70
CA ILE A 9 -2.22 0.15 -13.66
C ILE A 9 -3.34 0.03 -14.70
N GLU A 10 -3.01 -0.38 -15.93
CA GLU A 10 -4.02 -0.62 -16.98
C GLU A 10 -5.02 -1.70 -16.56
N ARG A 11 -4.52 -2.78 -15.94
CA ARG A 11 -5.35 -3.88 -15.45
C ARG A 11 -6.27 -3.42 -14.32
N TYR A 12 -5.75 -2.65 -13.37
CA TYR A 12 -6.53 -2.10 -12.26
C TYR A 12 -7.65 -1.18 -12.77
N GLU A 13 -7.33 -0.25 -13.67
CA GLU A 13 -8.31 0.67 -14.27
C GLU A 13 -9.38 -0.07 -15.08
N ALA A 14 -8.99 -1.11 -15.84
CA ALA A 14 -9.94 -1.92 -16.59
C ALA A 14 -10.92 -2.66 -15.68
N VAL A 15 -10.46 -3.25 -14.57
CA VAL A 15 -11.35 -3.90 -13.58
C VAL A 15 -12.33 -2.90 -12.98
N LEU A 16 -11.87 -1.70 -12.57
CA LEU A 16 -12.75 -0.67 -12.01
C LEU A 16 -13.85 -0.24 -12.99
N ASN A 17 -13.53 -0.21 -14.28
CA ASN A 17 -14.46 0.13 -15.35
C ASN A 17 -15.26 -1.07 -15.89
N LYS A 18 -15.13 -2.26 -15.28
CA LYS A 18 -15.80 -3.51 -15.71
C LYS A 18 -15.45 -3.92 -17.15
N ASN A 19 -14.26 -3.58 -17.62
CA ASN A 19 -13.72 -4.01 -18.91
C ASN A 19 -13.06 -5.39 -18.79
N SER A 20 -12.79 -6.03 -19.94
CA SER A 20 -12.01 -7.27 -19.99
C SER A 20 -10.56 -7.03 -19.59
N VAL A 21 -9.95 -8.01 -18.93
CA VAL A 21 -8.55 -7.99 -18.50
C VAL A 21 -7.84 -9.28 -18.92
N ASP A 22 -6.52 -9.21 -19.06
CA ASP A 22 -5.67 -10.38 -19.36
C ASP A 22 -5.62 -11.38 -18.19
N ARG A 23 -5.68 -10.88 -16.95
CA ARG A 23 -5.92 -11.63 -15.71
C ARG A 23 -6.45 -10.72 -14.60
N VAL A 24 -6.85 -11.29 -13.46
CA VAL A 24 -7.25 -10.52 -12.28
C VAL A 24 -6.04 -9.81 -11.65
N PRO A 25 -6.13 -8.51 -11.31
CA PRO A 25 -5.05 -7.78 -10.65
C PRO A 25 -4.94 -8.12 -9.16
N VAL A 26 -3.71 -8.08 -8.63
CA VAL A 26 -3.37 -8.27 -7.21
C VAL A 26 -3.05 -6.90 -6.58
N THR A 27 -4.00 -5.97 -6.65
CA THR A 27 -3.80 -4.57 -6.20
C THR A 27 -4.09 -4.41 -4.70
N PRO A 28 -3.23 -3.72 -3.93
CA PRO A 28 -3.49 -3.44 -2.53
C PRO A 28 -4.53 -2.33 -2.33
N LEU A 29 -5.69 -2.66 -1.80
CA LEU A 29 -6.75 -1.68 -1.48
C LEU A 29 -6.71 -1.20 -0.02
N THR A 30 -6.30 -2.09 0.89
CA THR A 30 -6.21 -1.83 2.33
C THR A 30 -4.75 -1.63 2.76
N GLN A 31 -4.53 -1.37 4.04
CA GLN A 31 -3.19 -1.18 4.60
C GLN A 31 -2.31 -2.42 4.36
N THR A 32 -1.06 -2.22 3.96
CA THR A 32 -0.12 -3.29 3.60
C THR A 32 1.00 -3.50 4.62
N GLY A 33 1.06 -2.72 5.70
CA GLY A 33 2.12 -2.82 6.69
C GLY A 33 2.06 -4.13 7.46
N THR A 34 3.10 -4.95 7.33
CA THR A 34 3.30 -6.18 8.10
C THR A 34 4.69 -6.17 8.75
N VAL A 35 4.88 -6.94 9.82
CA VAL A 35 6.17 -7.02 10.52
C VAL A 35 7.30 -7.49 9.59
N ASP A 36 7.02 -8.38 8.66
CA ASP A 36 8.05 -8.88 7.73
C ASP A 36 8.41 -7.85 6.66
N LEU A 37 7.45 -7.03 6.21
CA LEU A 37 7.75 -5.89 5.34
C LEU A 37 8.50 -4.78 6.08
N MET A 38 8.27 -4.59 7.39
CA MET A 38 9.08 -3.68 8.21
C MET A 38 10.53 -4.15 8.32
N LYS A 39 10.75 -5.46 8.54
CA LYS A 39 12.10 -6.05 8.54
C LYS A 39 12.79 -5.90 7.17
N ALA A 40 12.05 -6.14 6.09
CA ALA A 40 12.60 -6.07 4.74
C ALA A 40 12.95 -4.63 4.31
N SER A 41 12.15 -3.65 4.73
CA SER A 41 12.35 -2.23 4.37
C SER A 41 13.19 -1.43 5.37
N GLY A 42 13.39 -1.95 6.59
CA GLY A 42 13.94 -1.20 7.72
C GLY A 42 13.02 -0.08 8.25
N ALA A 43 11.76 -0.02 7.79
CA ALA A 43 10.80 1.01 8.17
C ALA A 43 9.74 0.42 9.12
N TYR A 44 9.89 0.69 10.41
CA TYR A 44 9.03 0.15 11.47
C TYR A 44 7.95 1.13 11.90
N TRP A 45 6.85 0.60 12.43
CA TRP A 45 5.94 1.39 13.26
C TRP A 45 6.56 1.59 14.64
N PRO A 46 6.32 2.74 15.30
CA PRO A 46 5.34 3.77 14.93
C PRO A 46 5.82 4.80 13.89
N GLU A 47 7.10 4.89 13.59
CA GLU A 47 7.65 5.98 12.78
C GLU A 47 7.17 5.92 11.32
N ALA A 48 7.02 4.73 10.74
CA ALA A 48 6.44 4.53 9.42
C ALA A 48 4.91 4.80 9.36
N GLN A 49 4.30 5.32 10.42
CA GLN A 49 2.94 5.88 10.38
C GLN A 49 2.94 7.40 10.16
N ILE A 50 4.05 8.10 10.41
CA ILE A 50 4.09 9.58 10.43
C ILE A 50 5.24 10.18 9.62
N GLU A 51 6.39 9.49 9.53
CA GLU A 51 7.55 9.97 8.78
C GLU A 51 7.41 9.58 7.31
N ALA A 52 7.35 10.58 6.41
CA ALA A 52 7.12 10.39 4.97
C ALA A 52 8.08 9.36 4.35
N ASP A 53 9.39 9.48 4.62
CA ASP A 53 10.40 8.57 4.07
C ASP A 53 10.18 7.12 4.52
N LYS A 54 9.76 6.90 5.77
CA LYS A 54 9.47 5.56 6.28
C LYS A 54 8.14 5.02 5.77
N ILE A 55 7.12 5.88 5.58
CA ILE A 55 5.85 5.50 4.94
C ILE A 55 6.13 4.99 3.53
N VAL A 56 6.90 5.74 2.74
CA VAL A 56 7.23 5.37 1.35
C VAL A 56 8.01 4.06 1.32
N LYS A 57 9.05 3.90 2.16
CA LYS A 57 9.84 2.65 2.23
C LYS A 57 8.98 1.42 2.55
N LEU A 58 8.11 1.52 3.55
CA LEU A 58 7.27 0.39 3.95
C LEU A 58 6.19 0.08 2.89
N ALA A 59 5.62 1.11 2.26
CA ALA A 59 4.62 0.92 1.20
C ALA A 59 5.24 0.32 -0.07
N TRP A 60 6.45 0.74 -0.43
CA TRP A 60 7.20 0.23 -1.58
C TRP A 60 7.61 -1.23 -1.39
N ALA A 61 7.97 -1.64 -0.17
CA ALA A 61 8.29 -3.03 0.10
C ALA A 61 7.13 -3.99 -0.17
N ALA A 62 5.88 -3.55 -0.05
CA ALA A 62 4.73 -4.37 -0.44
C ALA A 62 4.69 -4.66 -1.95
N TYR A 63 5.10 -3.69 -2.78
CA TYR A 63 5.25 -3.86 -4.22
C TYR A 63 6.45 -4.76 -4.54
N GLU A 64 7.62 -4.43 -4.01
CA GLU A 64 8.90 -5.07 -4.38
C GLU A 64 9.08 -6.47 -3.77
N VAL A 65 8.68 -6.68 -2.52
CA VAL A 65 8.92 -7.93 -1.77
C VAL A 65 7.72 -8.87 -1.84
N ALA A 66 6.50 -8.34 -1.71
CA ALA A 66 5.28 -9.15 -1.74
C ALA A 66 4.66 -9.29 -3.14
N GLY A 67 5.19 -8.57 -4.14
CA GLY A 67 4.73 -8.66 -5.53
C GLY A 67 3.33 -8.09 -5.75
N LEU A 68 2.86 -7.19 -4.87
CA LEU A 68 1.55 -6.57 -5.04
C LEU A 68 1.57 -5.62 -6.24
N GLU A 69 0.48 -5.61 -7.00
CA GLU A 69 0.33 -4.80 -8.21
C GLU A 69 -0.13 -3.37 -7.88
N GLY A 70 0.67 -2.68 -7.05
CA GLY A 70 0.43 -1.31 -6.64
C GLY A 70 1.12 -0.96 -5.31
N VAL A 71 1.15 0.34 -5.01
CA VAL A 71 1.67 0.89 -3.75
C VAL A 71 0.53 1.58 -3.01
N ARG A 72 0.32 1.21 -1.74
CA ARG A 72 -0.73 1.79 -0.88
C ARG A 72 -0.10 2.40 0.36
N ALA A 73 -0.37 3.68 0.60
CA ALA A 73 0.01 4.43 1.80
C ALA A 73 -1.16 5.33 2.26
N PRO A 74 -1.25 5.73 3.55
CA PRO A 74 -0.42 5.34 4.70
C PRO A 74 -0.87 3.97 5.27
N PHE A 75 -0.72 3.71 6.57
CA PHE A 75 -1.15 2.45 7.21
C PHE A 75 -2.18 2.59 8.33
N TYR A 76 -2.87 3.74 8.38
CA TYR A 76 -4.03 3.97 9.24
C TYR A 76 -5.12 4.74 8.50
N ILE A 77 -6.22 5.05 9.20
CA ILE A 77 -7.39 5.79 8.71
C ILE A 77 -7.75 7.01 9.58
N TYR A 78 -6.78 7.53 10.34
CA TYR A 78 -6.98 8.65 11.28
C TYR A 78 -6.40 9.99 10.78
N ALA A 79 -5.92 10.07 9.54
CA ALA A 79 -5.24 11.26 9.02
C ALA A 79 -6.18 12.47 9.08
N GLU A 80 -7.39 12.30 8.58
CA GLU A 80 -8.43 13.32 8.54
C GLU A 80 -8.87 13.70 9.95
N ALA A 81 -9.04 12.72 10.84
CA ALA A 81 -9.43 12.98 12.23
C ALA A 81 -8.38 13.83 12.96
N VAL A 82 -7.09 13.52 12.80
CA VAL A 82 -5.98 14.29 13.38
C VAL A 82 -5.93 15.69 12.78
N ALA A 83 -6.12 15.83 11.45
CA ALA A 83 -6.21 17.13 10.80
C ALA A 83 -7.38 17.97 11.33
N CYS A 84 -8.47 17.34 11.77
CA CYS A 84 -9.62 17.98 12.42
C CYS A 84 -9.45 18.22 13.94
N GLY A 85 -8.27 17.97 14.51
CA GLY A 85 -7.97 18.24 15.92
C GLY A 85 -8.11 17.05 16.87
N ALA A 86 -8.39 15.84 16.36
CA ALA A 86 -8.37 14.65 17.20
C ALA A 86 -6.93 14.32 17.65
N THR A 87 -6.80 13.88 18.91
CA THR A 87 -5.49 13.45 19.44
C THR A 87 -5.33 11.93 19.26
N LEU A 88 -4.29 11.52 18.54
CA LEU A 88 -3.93 10.12 18.40
C LEU A 88 -3.19 9.64 19.66
N THR A 89 -3.71 8.58 20.31
CA THR A 89 -3.12 8.02 21.55
C THR A 89 -2.44 6.66 21.35
N LYS A 90 -2.67 6.00 20.20
CA LYS A 90 -2.30 4.61 19.92
C LYS A 90 -0.79 4.33 19.92
N TRP A 91 0.04 5.36 19.80
CA TRP A 91 1.50 5.25 19.61
C TRP A 91 2.30 6.11 20.60
N LYS A 92 1.67 6.48 21.73
CA LYS A 92 2.36 7.10 22.87
C LYS A 92 3.06 6.06 23.72
#